data_AF-A0A9J7LT81-F1
#
_entry.id   AF-A0A9J7LT81-F1
#
_cell.length_a   1.000
_cell.length_b   1.000
_cell.length_c   1.000
_cell.angle_alpha   90.00
_cell.angle_beta   90.00
_cell.angle_gamma   90.00
#
_symmetry.space_group_name_H-M   'P 1'
#
loop_
_entity.id
_entity.type
_entity.pdbx_description
1 polymer ?
#
loop_
_entity_poly.entity_id
_entity_poly.type
_entity_poly.pdbx_seq_one_letter_code
_entity_poly.pdbx_strand_id
1 'polypeptide(L)'
;MTMGDAFEQPRPRVNASMLPQNIGKFVCLMGEVMDVDQNGLMFAVKTSDGQRVQINLPEPLEEMVAGTIEIVGEVANNCQINCQSYILFGQDFDMNLYDEAIKLAVEHSKFYPLADSSTF
;
A
#
# COMPACT_ATOMS: atom_id res chain seq x y z
N MET A 1 -5.78 14.60 -10.80
CA MET A 1 -5.81 13.14 -11.00
C MET A 1 -7.17 12.65 -10.54
N THR A 2 -7.82 11.83 -11.34
CA THR A 2 -9.12 11.23 -11.02
C THR A 2 -8.90 9.85 -10.41
N MET A 3 -9.90 9.34 -9.69
CA MET A 3 -9.91 8.02 -9.06
C MET A 3 -9.60 6.86 -10.03
N GLY A 4 -9.74 7.06 -11.35
CA GLY A 4 -9.39 6.09 -12.40
C GLY A 4 -7.88 5.91 -12.63
N ASP A 5 -7.08 6.95 -12.41
CA ASP A 5 -5.64 6.95 -12.74
C ASP A 5 -4.86 5.85 -11.97
N ALA A 6 -5.29 5.52 -10.75
CA ALA A 6 -4.69 4.50 -9.92
C ALA A 6 -4.94 3.06 -10.40
N PHE A 7 -6.02 2.83 -11.15
CA PHE A 7 -6.42 1.49 -11.63
C PHE A 7 -6.00 1.24 -13.08
N GLU A 8 -5.64 2.29 -13.82
CA GLU A 8 -5.12 2.21 -15.19
C GLU A 8 -3.60 2.08 -15.26
N GLN A 9 -2.92 2.22 -14.12
CA GLN A 9 -1.46 2.13 -14.01
C GLN A 9 -1.01 0.89 -13.22
N PRO A 10 0.19 0.36 -13.51
CA PRO A 10 0.76 -0.74 -12.76
C PRO A 10 1.10 -0.28 -11.34
N ARG A 11 0.76 -1.11 -10.36
CA ARG A 11 0.98 -0.82 -8.94
C ARG A 11 1.94 -1.86 -8.38
N PRO A 12 3.23 -1.56 -8.23
CA PRO A 12 4.14 -2.48 -7.58
C PRO A 12 3.68 -2.77 -6.16
N ARG A 13 3.80 -4.03 -5.74
CA ARG A 13 3.67 -4.42 -4.34
C ARG A 13 4.93 -4.01 -3.60
N VAL A 14 4.78 -3.22 -2.55
CA VAL A 14 5.90 -2.60 -1.84
C VAL A 14 5.75 -2.73 -0.33
N ASN A 15 6.88 -2.71 0.37
CA ASN A 15 6.95 -2.47 1.81
C ASN A 15 7.47 -1.05 2.09
N ALA A 16 7.64 -0.65 3.36
CA ALA A 16 8.00 0.72 3.70
C ALA A 16 9.38 1.13 3.17
N SER A 17 10.36 0.21 3.23
CA SER A 17 11.72 0.44 2.71
C SER A 17 11.73 0.81 1.23
N MET A 18 10.67 0.47 0.50
CA MET A 18 10.54 0.69 -0.93
C MET A 18 9.81 1.97 -1.33
N LEU A 19 9.30 2.75 -0.38
CA LEU A 19 8.57 3.98 -0.67
C LEU A 19 9.44 5.10 -1.26
N PRO A 20 10.69 5.33 -0.82
CA PRO A 20 11.51 6.42 -1.38
C PRO A 20 11.70 6.36 -2.90
N GLN A 21 11.85 5.17 -3.49
CA GLN A 21 11.97 5.00 -4.95
C GLN A 21 10.63 5.01 -5.71
N ASN A 22 9.51 5.09 -4.99
CA ASN A 22 8.16 5.08 -5.55
C ASN A 22 7.39 6.39 -5.33
N ILE A 23 8.05 7.45 -4.87
CA ILE A 23 7.45 8.79 -4.74
C ILE A 23 6.78 9.22 -6.06
N GLY A 24 5.53 9.70 -5.96
CA GLY A 24 4.70 10.14 -7.09
C GLY A 24 4.10 8.99 -7.92
N LYS A 25 4.27 7.73 -7.49
CA LYS A 25 3.68 6.56 -8.16
C LYS A 25 2.59 5.94 -7.30
N PHE A 26 1.62 5.31 -7.96
CA PHE A 26 0.68 4.43 -7.29
C PHE A 26 1.32 3.10 -6.92
N VAL A 27 1.08 2.64 -5.71
CA VAL A 27 1.62 1.38 -5.18
C VAL A 27 0.51 0.56 -4.52
N CYS A 28 0.80 -0.72 -4.29
CA CYS A 28 0.01 -1.60 -3.45
C CYS A 28 0.83 -1.96 -2.21
N LEU A 29 0.37 -1.57 -1.03
CA LEU A 29 1.07 -1.75 0.24
C LEU A 29 0.15 -2.46 1.21
N MET A 30 0.62 -3.54 1.82
CA MET A 30 -0.08 -4.17 2.94
C MET A 30 0.56 -3.81 4.28
N GLY A 31 -0.29 -3.72 5.29
CA GLY A 31 0.15 -3.54 6.67
C GLY A 31 -0.92 -3.93 7.67
N GLU A 32 -0.49 -4.10 8.92
CA GLU A 32 -1.38 -4.27 10.06
C GLU A 32 -1.77 -2.90 10.61
N VAL A 33 -3.08 -2.62 10.72
CA VAL A 33 -3.59 -1.35 11.27
C VAL A 33 -3.09 -1.16 12.70
N MET A 34 -2.56 0.04 12.98
CA MET A 34 -2.11 0.45 14.31
C MET A 34 -3.09 1.48 14.92
N ASP A 35 -2.80 2.77 14.72
CA ASP A 35 -3.56 3.86 15.31
C ASP A 35 -4.38 4.54 14.21
N VAL A 36 -5.66 4.80 14.49
CA VAL A 36 -6.56 5.63 13.68
C VAL A 36 -6.68 6.98 14.37
N ASP A 37 -6.59 8.07 13.60
CA ASP A 37 -6.73 9.41 14.15
C ASP A 37 -8.19 9.75 14.51
N GLN A 38 -8.38 10.84 15.24
CA GLN A 38 -9.69 11.16 15.82
C GLN A 38 -10.76 11.51 14.79
N ASN A 39 -10.38 12.02 13.62
CA ASN A 39 -11.30 12.42 12.58
C ASN A 39 -11.45 11.36 11.47
N GLY A 40 -10.75 10.23 11.59
CA GLY A 40 -10.79 9.12 10.64
C GLY A 40 -10.15 9.42 9.29
N LEU A 41 -9.42 10.54 9.13
CA LEU A 41 -8.75 10.90 7.88
C LEU A 41 -7.33 10.33 7.78
N MET A 42 -6.78 9.82 8.88
CA MET A 42 -5.46 9.23 8.89
C MET A 42 -5.44 7.97 9.75
N PHE A 43 -4.69 6.98 9.29
CA PHE A 43 -4.30 5.85 10.13
C PHE A 43 -2.87 5.44 9.83
N ALA A 44 -2.25 4.71 10.75
CA ALA A 44 -0.95 4.13 10.55
C ALA A 44 -1.04 2.63 10.41
N VAL A 45 -0.14 2.06 9.60
CA VAL A 45 0.05 0.62 9.49
C VAL A 45 1.49 0.23 9.80
N LYS A 46 1.66 -0.96 10.35
CA LYS A 46 2.95 -1.66 10.38
C LYS A 46 3.06 -2.51 9.12
N THR A 47 3.99 -2.18 8.23
CA THR A 47 4.21 -2.88 6.96
C THR A 47 4.88 -4.24 7.18
N SER A 48 5.00 -5.02 6.10
CA SER A 48 5.57 -6.37 6.10
C SER A 48 7.04 -6.42 6.55
N ASP A 49 7.80 -5.34 6.35
CA ASP A 49 9.17 -5.14 6.84
C ASP A 49 9.23 -4.55 8.26
N GLY A 50 8.08 -4.49 8.95
CA GLY A 50 7.96 -4.08 10.34
C GLY A 50 8.01 -2.58 10.60
N GLN A 51 8.12 -1.76 9.56
CA GLN A 51 8.19 -0.30 9.66
C GLN A 51 6.79 0.33 9.70
N ARG A 52 6.69 1.55 10.24
CA ARG A 52 5.42 2.28 10.31
C ARG A 52 5.26 3.18 9.08
N VAL A 53 4.09 3.11 8.44
CA VAL A 53 3.69 4.01 7.35
C VAL A 53 2.37 4.67 7.69
N GLN A 54 2.28 5.98 7.44
CA GLN A 54 1.05 6.74 7.62
C GLN A 54 0.27 6.78 6.30
N ILE A 55 -1.04 6.54 6.42
CA ILE A 55 -2.00 6.50 5.34
C ILE A 55 -2.95 7.69 5.50
N ASN A 56 -3.06 8.52 4.47
CA ASN A 56 -3.97 9.66 4.41
C ASN A 56 -5.18 9.29 3.56
N LEU A 57 -6.38 9.54 4.06
CA LEU A 57 -7.65 9.26 3.40
C LEU A 57 -8.26 10.55 2.84
N PRO A 58 -8.93 10.49 1.68
CA PRO A 58 -9.64 11.63 1.12
C PRO A 58 -10.92 11.97 1.89
N GLU A 59 -11.50 10.97 2.57
CA GLU A 59 -12.73 11.07 3.36
C GLU A 59 -12.56 10.26 4.65
N PRO A 60 -13.24 10.64 5.75
CA PRO A 60 -13.17 9.91 7.02
C PRO A 60 -13.59 8.44 6.85
N LEU A 61 -12.97 7.55 7.62
CA LEU A 61 -13.42 6.15 7.74
C LEU A 61 -14.88 6.08 8.17
N GLU A 62 -15.70 5.37 7.39
CA GLU A 62 -17.09 5.07 7.74
C GLU A 62 -17.20 3.93 8.76
N GLU A 63 -16.22 3.02 8.76
CA GLU A 63 -16.16 1.86 9.64
C GLU A 63 -14.79 1.71 10.31
N MET A 64 -14.77 0.99 11.44
CA MET A 64 -13.52 0.70 12.14
C MET A 64 -12.66 -0.26 11.31
N VAL A 65 -11.45 0.16 10.99
CA VAL A 65 -10.44 -0.68 10.35
C VAL A 65 -9.58 -1.37 11.42
N ALA A 66 -9.31 -2.66 11.23
CA ALA A 66 -8.48 -3.46 12.14
C ALA A 66 -7.86 -4.66 11.40
N GLY A 67 -6.77 -5.20 11.96
CA GLY A 67 -6.03 -6.31 11.36
C GLY A 67 -5.25 -5.90 10.11
N THR A 68 -4.99 -6.86 9.24
CA THR A 68 -4.28 -6.65 7.97
C THR A 68 -5.18 -5.97 6.95
N ILE A 69 -4.62 -4.98 6.27
CA ILE A 69 -5.26 -4.18 5.25
C ILE A 69 -4.34 -4.07 4.03
N GLU A 70 -4.91 -4.16 2.83
CA GLU A 70 -4.25 -3.81 1.58
C GLU A 70 -4.66 -2.39 1.18
N ILE A 71 -3.68 -1.52 1.00
CA ILE A 71 -3.85 -0.12 0.59
C ILE A 71 -3.33 0.05 -0.83
N VAL A 72 -4.15 0.67 -1.67
CA VAL A 72 -3.72 1.24 -2.94
C VAL A 72 -3.68 2.75 -2.78
N GLY A 73 -2.56 3.37 -3.13
CA GLY A 73 -2.43 4.82 -3.05
C GLY A 73 -1.16 5.35 -3.69
N GLU A 74 -1.08 6.66 -3.80
CA GLU A 74 0.09 7.38 -4.31
C GLU A 74 1.09 7.62 -3.19
N VAL A 75 2.37 7.36 -3.44
CA VAL A 75 3.43 7.66 -2.46
C VAL A 75 3.72 9.17 -2.46
N ALA A 76 3.46 9.82 -1.34
CA ALA A 76 3.77 11.24 -1.13
C ALA A 76 5.28 11.48 -0.92
N ASN A 77 5.72 12.73 -1.06
CA ASN A 77 7.13 13.13 -0.92
C ASN A 77 7.77 12.77 0.44
N ASN A 78 6.97 12.60 1.48
CA ASN A 78 7.39 12.21 2.83
C ASN A 78 7.27 10.70 3.10
N CYS A 79 7.11 9.87 2.05
CA CYS A 79 6.90 8.43 2.14
C CYS A 79 5.64 8.02 2.92
N GLN A 80 4.64 8.90 2.98
CA GLN A 80 3.27 8.53 3.35
C GLN A 80 2.49 8.07 2.12
N ILE A 81 1.34 7.44 2.32
CA ILE A 81 0.46 7.02 1.23
C ILE A 81 -0.80 7.87 1.21
N ASN A 82 -1.06 8.56 0.11
CA ASN A 82 -2.37 9.14 -0.17
C ASN A 82 -3.26 8.03 -0.74
N CYS A 83 -4.14 7.50 0.12
CA CYS A 83 -4.95 6.33 -0.18
C CYS A 83 -6.02 6.64 -1.23
N GLN A 84 -6.14 5.76 -2.21
CA GLN A 84 -7.21 5.77 -3.20
C GLN A 84 -8.30 4.73 -2.89
N SER A 85 -7.90 3.56 -2.37
CA SER A 85 -8.79 2.49 -1.96
C SER A 85 -8.08 1.54 -1.01
N TYR A 86 -8.83 0.81 -0.19
CA TYR A 86 -8.29 -0.23 0.66
C TYR A 86 -9.23 -1.43 0.77
N ILE A 87 -8.70 -2.59 1.17
CA ILE A 87 -9.45 -3.83 1.42
C ILE A 87 -8.94 -4.47 2.72
N LEU A 88 -9.85 -4.93 3.57
CA LEU A 88 -9.52 -5.64 4.82
C LEU A 88 -9.30 -7.14 4.55
N PHE A 89 -8.19 -7.68 5.07
CA PHE A 89 -7.80 -9.09 4.94
C PHE A 89 -8.04 -9.92 6.22
N GLY A 90 -8.27 -9.26 7.37
CA GLY A 90 -8.50 -9.92 8.65
C GLY A 90 -7.23 -10.03 9.51
N GLN A 91 -7.26 -10.86 10.56
CA GLN A 91 -6.22 -10.88 11.60
C GLN A 91 -5.13 -11.95 11.42
N ASP A 92 -5.40 -13.01 10.64
CA ASP A 92 -4.53 -14.19 10.54
C ASP A 92 -3.64 -14.20 9.28
N PHE A 93 -3.32 -13.02 8.75
CA PHE A 93 -2.49 -12.90 7.55
C PHE A 93 -1.00 -12.92 7.91
N ASP A 94 -0.23 -13.82 7.29
CA ASP A 94 1.22 -13.93 7.54
C ASP A 94 1.99 -12.83 6.78
N MET A 95 2.17 -11.69 7.45
CA MET A 95 2.90 -10.53 6.93
C MET A 95 4.39 -10.82 6.68
N ASN A 96 5.00 -11.77 7.40
CA ASN A 96 6.40 -12.11 7.19
C ASN A 96 6.56 -12.91 5.89
N LEU A 97 5.70 -13.90 5.67
CA LEU A 97 5.67 -14.66 4.41
C LEU A 97 5.40 -13.73 3.22
N TYR A 98 4.52 -12.74 3.39
CA TYR A 98 4.26 -11.75 2.36
C TYR A 98 5.46 -10.83 2.08
N ASP A 99 6.22 -10.44 3.10
CA ASP A 99 7.46 -9.67 2.90
C ASP A 99 8.47 -10.45 2.03
N GLU A 100 8.62 -11.75 2.29
CA GLU A 100 9.46 -12.63 1.47
C GLU A 100 8.94 -12.73 0.03
N ALA A 101 7.62 -12.77 -0.17
CA ALA A 101 7.03 -12.75 -1.50
C ALA A 101 7.33 -11.42 -2.25
N ILE A 102 7.28 -10.27 -1.57
CA ILE A 102 7.68 -8.98 -2.15
C ILE A 102 9.16 -9.02 -2.55
N LYS A 103 10.05 -9.48 -1.67
CA LYS A 103 11.49 -9.58 -1.95
C LYS A 103 11.76 -10.46 -3.17
N LEU A 104 11.13 -11.63 -3.25
CA LEU A 104 11.24 -12.53 -4.39
C LEU A 104 10.72 -11.89 -5.69
N ALA A 105 9.59 -11.17 -5.64
CA ALA A 105 9.04 -10.49 -6.81
C ALA A 105 10.00 -9.41 -7.35
N VAL A 106 10.69 -8.68 -6.46
CA VAL A 106 11.69 -7.68 -6.83
C VAL A 106 12.97 -8.34 -7.36
N GLU A 107 13.50 -9.33 -6.65
CA GLU A 107 14.72 -10.08 -7.04
C GLU A 107 14.55 -10.79 -8.38
N HIS A 108 13.34 -11.27 -8.67
CA HIS A 108 13.00 -12.01 -9.88
C HIS A 108 11.99 -11.27 -10.76
N SER A 109 12.11 -9.94 -10.86
CA SER A 109 11.20 -9.07 -11.63
C SER A 109 10.95 -9.49 -13.08
N LYS A 110 11.88 -10.23 -13.71
CA LYS A 110 11.67 -10.84 -15.04
C LYS A 110 10.48 -11.82 -15.10
N PHE A 111 10.13 -12.44 -13.98
CA PHE A 111 9.02 -13.39 -13.85
C PHE A 111 7.77 -12.76 -13.20
N TYR A 112 7.92 -11.56 -12.64
CA TYR A 112 6.83 -10.76 -12.08
C TYR A 112 6.91 -9.32 -12.64
N PRO A 113 6.74 -9.14 -13.96
CA PRO A 113 6.86 -7.82 -14.57
C PRO A 113 5.69 -6.94 -14.15
N LEU A 114 5.97 -5.65 -13.91
CA LEU A 114 4.92 -4.64 -13.91
C LEU A 114 4.46 -4.50 -15.36
N ALA A 115 3.20 -4.83 -15.65
CA ALA A 115 2.68 -4.78 -17.01
C ALA A 115 2.76 -3.33 -17.52
N ASP A 116 3.40 -3.06 -18.65
CA ASP A 116 3.29 -1.72 -19.24
C ASP A 116 1.85 -1.50 -19.73
N SER A 117 1.23 -0.39 -19.35
CA SER A 117 -0.10 0.03 -19.83
C SER A 117 -0.16 0.19 -21.36
N SER A 118 0.97 0.05 -22.05
CA SER A 118 1.12 0.08 -23.51
C SER A 118 0.95 -1.27 -24.20
N THR A 119 0.61 -2.35 -23.48
CA THR A 119 0.60 -3.73 -24.02
C THR A 119 -0.80 -4.29 -24.34
N PHE A 120 -1.86 -3.47 -24.29
CA PHE A 120 -3.21 -3.85 -24.71
C PHE A 120 -3.85 -2.78 -25.60
#